data_AF-A0A970CGH4-F1
#
_entry.id   AF-A0A970CGH4-F1
#
_cell.length_a   1.000
_cell.length_b   1.000
_cell.length_c   1.000
_cell.angle_alpha   90.00
_cell.angle_beta   90.00
_cell.angle_gamma   90.00
#
_symmetry.space_group_name_H-M   'P 1'
#
loop_
_entity.id
_entity.type
_entity.pdbx_description
1 polymer ?
#
loop_
_entity_poly.entity_id
_entity_poly.type
_entity_poly.pdbx_seq_one_letter_code
_entity_poly.pdbx_strand_id
1 'polypeptide(L)'
;MNPFLKNRATDSKAPIIAALWSDLRGFTLLELVLATTISSLVIGILAVSLSFCLRVWERQQSQVPLSTPRIIDLLKWQLTQFNGAKINVGTESVVLIAGDKHSLTLATDHSVTALSRGVPVIARYVFSPKERKLYYAELPLDPYHATVFQELQQLTPGNAKKLPRFFPNDLHEFALAYSGGEKDAFMDSW
;
A
#
# COMPACT_ATOMS: atom_id res chain seq x y z
N MET A 1 51.07 -40.18 53.24
CA MET A 1 51.42 -41.51 53.79
C MET A 1 50.38 -42.49 53.28
N ASN A 2 50.75 -43.26 52.25
CA ASN A 2 50.25 -44.56 51.70
C ASN A 2 48.91 -45.18 52.18
N PRO A 3 48.34 -46.16 51.44
CA PRO A 3 48.14 -46.30 49.98
C PRO A 3 46.83 -47.10 49.62
N PHE A 4 46.66 -47.45 48.34
CA PHE A 4 45.88 -48.61 47.81
C PHE A 4 44.35 -48.68 48.03
N LEU A 5 43.59 -48.51 46.94
CA LEU A 5 42.52 -49.41 46.43
C LEU A 5 42.12 -48.89 45.02
N LYS A 6 42.64 -49.46 43.92
CA LYS A 6 42.14 -50.64 43.19
C LYS A 6 40.90 -50.34 42.31
N ASN A 7 41.16 -50.23 41.00
CA ASN A 7 40.31 -50.53 39.83
C ASN A 7 38.90 -49.92 39.71
N ARG A 8 38.70 -49.07 38.70
CA ARG A 8 37.70 -49.33 37.62
C ARG A 8 37.92 -48.41 36.42
N ALA A 9 38.46 -49.00 35.36
CA ALA A 9 38.11 -48.61 33.99
C ALA A 9 36.70 -49.16 33.70
N THR A 10 35.78 -48.28 33.30
CA THR A 10 34.52 -48.56 32.58
C THR A 10 34.07 -47.17 32.09
N ASP A 11 34.43 -46.71 30.90
CA ASP A 11 33.89 -47.15 29.61
C ASP A 11 32.37 -47.39 29.67
N SER A 12 31.59 -46.41 29.19
CA SER A 12 30.22 -46.53 28.67
C SER A 12 29.63 -45.14 28.45
N LYS A 13 30.03 -44.47 27.36
CA LYS A 13 29.26 -43.37 26.75
C LYS A 13 29.05 -43.62 25.27
N ALA A 14 28.65 -44.84 24.93
CA ALA A 14 28.17 -45.18 23.61
C ALA A 14 27.03 -46.20 23.66
N PRO A 15 25.80 -45.79 24.01
CA PRO A 15 24.64 -46.56 23.56
C PRO A 15 23.68 -45.76 22.66
N ILE A 16 23.77 -44.43 22.60
CA ILE A 16 22.76 -43.64 21.87
C ILE A 16 23.00 -43.64 20.36
N ILE A 17 24.26 -43.65 19.91
CA ILE A 17 24.58 -43.69 18.47
C ILE A 17 24.49 -45.12 17.91
N ALA A 18 24.76 -46.15 18.74
CA ALA A 18 24.67 -47.55 18.31
C ALA A 18 23.21 -48.05 18.18
N ALA A 19 22.26 -47.46 18.91
CA ALA A 19 20.83 -47.77 18.78
C ALA A 19 20.21 -47.25 17.47
N LEU A 20 20.85 -46.31 16.79
CA LEU A 20 20.42 -45.81 15.47
C LEU A 20 20.84 -46.73 14.30
N TRP A 21 21.67 -47.76 14.56
CA TRP A 21 22.23 -48.65 13.54
C TRP A 21 21.93 -50.15 13.80
N SER A 22 21.10 -50.47 14.79
CA SER A 22 20.82 -51.85 15.21
C SER A 22 19.41 -52.33 14.86
N ASP A 23 18.91 -51.94 13.69
CA ASP A 23 17.84 -52.67 12.99
C ASP A 23 18.06 -52.59 11.47
N LEU A 24 19.20 -53.08 11.00
CA LEU A 24 19.38 -53.48 9.59
C LEU A 24 18.70 -54.84 9.36
N ARG A 25 17.40 -54.92 9.63
CA ARG A 25 16.56 -55.93 8.98
C ARG A 25 16.43 -55.48 7.53
N GLY A 26 16.78 -56.37 6.59
CA GLY A 26 16.71 -56.09 5.16
C GLY A 26 15.35 -55.47 4.82
N PHE A 27 15.40 -54.27 4.23
CA PHE A 27 14.21 -53.53 3.84
C PHE A 27 13.36 -54.43 2.94
N THR A 28 12.15 -54.77 3.38
CA THR A 28 11.31 -55.65 2.57
C THR A 28 10.88 -54.89 1.31
N LEU A 29 10.84 -55.56 0.16
CA LEU A 29 10.41 -54.93 -1.10
C LEU A 29 9.01 -54.31 -0.95
N LEU A 30 8.16 -54.92 -0.11
CA LEU A 30 6.85 -54.40 0.28
C LEU A 30 6.94 -53.03 0.97
N GLU A 31 7.85 -52.87 1.94
CA GLU A 31 8.02 -51.62 2.69
C GLU A 31 8.55 -50.48 1.80
N LEU A 32 9.43 -50.80 0.84
CA LEU A 32 9.86 -49.84 -0.18
C LEU A 32 8.72 -49.40 -1.09
N VAL A 33 7.93 -50.35 -1.57
CA VAL A 33 6.75 -50.06 -2.39
C VAL A 33 5.75 -49.23 -1.59
N LEU A 34 5.54 -49.52 -0.31
CA LEU A 34 4.63 -48.77 0.55
C LEU A 34 5.14 -47.35 0.83
N ALA A 35 6.43 -47.19 1.15
CA ALA A 35 7.04 -45.88 1.38
C ALA A 35 7.04 -45.01 0.11
N THR A 36 7.33 -45.60 -1.05
CA THR A 36 7.34 -44.86 -2.33
C THR A 36 5.93 -44.50 -2.80
N THR A 37 4.94 -45.37 -2.60
CA THR A 37 3.52 -45.07 -2.93
C THR A 37 2.94 -43.98 -2.02
N ILE A 38 3.23 -44.02 -0.73
CA ILE A 38 2.80 -42.95 0.19
C ILE A 38 3.50 -41.64 -0.15
N SER A 39 4.81 -41.67 -0.43
CA SER A 39 5.57 -40.48 -0.81
C SER A 39 5.06 -39.85 -2.10
N SER A 40 4.79 -40.66 -3.13
CA SER A 40 4.27 -40.15 -4.41
C SER A 40 2.85 -39.59 -4.27
N LEU A 41 2.00 -40.19 -3.43
CA LEU A 41 0.69 -39.67 -3.10
C LEU A 41 0.77 -38.29 -2.43
N VAL A 42 1.62 -38.16 -1.41
CA VAL A 42 1.82 -36.89 -0.69
C VAL A 42 2.35 -35.82 -1.63
N ILE A 43 3.36 -36.13 -2.44
CA ILE A 43 3.92 -35.20 -3.43
C ILE A 43 2.84 -34.78 -4.44
N GLY A 44 1.99 -35.71 -4.89
CA GLY A 44 0.87 -35.41 -5.78
C GLY A 44 -0.12 -34.40 -5.19
N ILE A 45 -0.53 -34.61 -3.93
CA ILE A 45 -1.43 -33.69 -3.22
C ILE A 45 -0.80 -32.31 -3.08
N LEU A 46 0.48 -32.24 -2.69
CA LEU A 46 1.20 -30.98 -2.57
C LEU A 46 1.31 -30.25 -3.91
N ALA A 47 1.63 -30.95 -5.00
CA ALA A 47 1.74 -30.38 -6.34
C ALA A 47 0.41 -29.78 -6.83
N VAL A 48 -0.71 -30.49 -6.59
CA VAL A 48 -2.05 -30.01 -6.95
C VAL A 48 -2.43 -28.78 -6.11
N SER A 49 -2.18 -28.81 -4.81
CA SER A 49 -2.46 -27.67 -3.92
C SER A 49 -1.66 -26.43 -4.30
N LEU A 50 -0.37 -26.57 -4.60
CA LEU A 50 0.49 -25.48 -5.01
C LEU A 50 0.05 -24.90 -6.35
N SER A 51 -0.29 -25.76 -7.32
CA SER A 51 -0.80 -25.33 -8.62
C SER A 51 -2.11 -24.53 -8.49
N PHE A 52 -2.98 -24.93 -7.56
CA PHE A 52 -4.19 -24.18 -7.25
C PHE A 52 -3.88 -22.83 -6.62
N CYS A 53 -3.01 -22.79 -5.61
CA CYS A 53 -2.58 -21.54 -4.97
C CYS A 53 -1.95 -20.58 -5.98
N LEU A 54 -1.09 -21.06 -6.87
CA LEU A 54 -0.47 -20.25 -7.92
C LEU A 54 -1.51 -19.69 -8.89
N ARG A 55 -2.49 -20.49 -9.32
CA ARG A 55 -3.58 -20.00 -10.18
C ARG A 55 -4.45 -18.95 -9.50
N VAL A 56 -4.75 -19.13 -8.21
CA VAL A 56 -5.51 -18.14 -7.43
C VAL A 56 -4.71 -16.85 -7.30
N TRP A 57 -3.42 -16.97 -6.97
CA TRP A 57 -2.51 -15.83 -6.86
C TRP A 57 -2.38 -15.08 -8.20
N GLU A 58 -2.21 -15.80 -9.32
CA GLU A 58 -2.13 -15.21 -10.67
C GLU A 58 -3.41 -14.45 -11.03
N ARG A 59 -4.59 -15.00 -10.67
CA ARG A 59 -5.87 -14.31 -10.86
C ARG A 59 -5.97 -13.02 -10.05
N GLN A 60 -5.45 -13.01 -8.82
CA GLN A 60 -5.43 -11.82 -7.97
C GLN A 60 -4.38 -10.80 -8.43
N GLN A 61 -3.20 -11.25 -8.89
CA GLN A 61 -2.15 -10.39 -9.46
C GLN A 61 -2.65 -9.65 -10.71
N SER A 62 -3.49 -10.31 -11.52
CA SER A 62 -4.08 -9.75 -12.74
C SER A 62 -5.21 -8.75 -12.46
N GLN A 63 -5.78 -8.77 -11.24
CA GLN A 63 -6.66 -7.72 -10.77
C GLN A 63 -5.77 -6.56 -10.29
N VAL A 64 -5.46 -5.64 -11.19
CA VAL A 64 -4.94 -4.31 -10.80
C VAL A 64 -5.93 -3.79 -9.75
N PRO A 65 -5.50 -3.58 -8.49
CA PRO A 65 -6.42 -3.11 -7.46
C PRO A 65 -7.02 -1.81 -7.98
N LEU A 66 -8.35 -1.81 -8.17
CA LEU A 66 -9.09 -0.63 -8.56
C LEU A 66 -8.75 0.45 -7.52
N SER A 67 -7.88 1.38 -7.89
CA SER A 67 -7.52 2.53 -7.06
C SER A 67 -8.64 3.57 -7.03
N THR A 68 -9.64 3.39 -7.91
CA THR A 68 -10.81 4.25 -8.09
C THR A 68 -11.69 4.39 -6.84
N PRO A 69 -12.12 3.32 -6.13
CA PRO A 69 -12.92 3.49 -4.92
C PRO A 69 -12.13 4.23 -3.84
N ARG A 70 -10.83 3.91 -3.70
CA ARG A 70 -9.96 4.51 -2.70
C ARG A 70 -9.76 6.02 -2.92
N ILE A 71 -9.58 6.47 -4.16
CA ILE A 71 -9.40 7.90 -4.45
C ILE A 71 -10.70 8.70 -4.29
N ILE A 72 -11.84 8.09 -4.60
CA ILE A 72 -13.16 8.70 -4.37
C ILE A 72 -13.45 8.82 -2.86
N ASP A 73 -13.16 7.78 -2.09
CA ASP A 73 -13.28 7.83 -0.63
C ASP A 73 -12.37 8.92 -0.04
N LEU A 74 -11.14 9.01 -0.53
CA LEU A 74 -10.18 10.04 -0.13
C LEU A 74 -10.72 11.45 -0.42
N LEU A 75 -11.22 11.69 -1.64
CA LEU A 75 -11.83 12.94 -2.03
C LEU A 75 -13.04 13.28 -1.14
N LYS A 76 -13.90 12.30 -0.86
CA LYS A 76 -15.06 12.46 0.02
C LYS A 76 -14.62 12.89 1.42
N TRP A 77 -13.66 12.20 2.01
CA TRP A 77 -13.14 12.55 3.34
C TRP A 77 -12.53 13.95 3.37
N GLN A 78 -11.76 14.32 2.35
CA GLN A 78 -11.15 15.65 2.25
C GLN A 78 -12.17 16.77 2.08
N LEU A 79 -13.24 16.54 1.31
CA LEU A 79 -14.36 17.48 1.17
C LEU A 79 -15.13 17.65 2.48
N THR A 80 -15.33 16.56 3.25
CA THR A 80 -15.99 16.65 4.56
C THR A 80 -15.15 17.34 5.62
N GLN A 81 -13.82 17.20 5.54
CA GLN A 81 -12.84 17.84 6.43
C GLN A 81 -12.24 19.08 5.75
N PHE A 82 -13.06 19.80 5.00
CA PHE A 82 -12.65 21.03 4.35
C PHE A 82 -12.27 22.06 5.42
N ASN A 83 -11.08 22.63 5.29
CA ASN A 83 -10.61 23.69 6.16
C ASN A 83 -10.82 25.04 5.47
N GLY A 84 -11.80 25.81 5.95
CA GLY A 84 -12.12 27.16 5.49
C GLY A 84 -11.14 28.24 5.95
N ALA A 85 -9.96 27.87 6.47
CA ALA A 85 -8.93 28.81 6.86
C ALA A 85 -8.60 29.76 5.71
N LYS A 86 -8.72 31.06 6.00
CA LYS A 86 -8.38 32.13 5.08
C LYS A 86 -6.88 32.34 5.13
N ILE A 87 -6.22 32.34 3.97
CA ILE A 87 -4.79 32.64 3.88
C ILE A 87 -4.61 33.96 3.15
N ASN A 88 -3.69 34.77 3.65
CA ASN A 88 -3.30 36.01 3.02
C ASN A 88 -2.41 35.69 1.81
N VAL A 89 -3.01 35.64 0.63
CA VAL A 89 -2.28 35.55 -0.63
C VAL A 89 -2.04 36.99 -1.10
N GLY A 90 -0.93 37.58 -0.66
CA GLY A 90 -0.65 39.01 -0.92
C GLY A 90 -1.52 39.93 -0.07
N THR A 91 -2.36 40.76 -0.69
CA THR A 91 -3.23 41.75 -0.02
C THR A 91 -4.66 41.24 0.21
N GLU A 92 -5.03 40.09 -0.36
CA GLU A 92 -6.37 39.51 -0.25
C GLU A 92 -6.37 38.21 0.55
N SER A 93 -7.35 38.10 1.46
CA SER A 93 -7.61 36.89 2.24
C SER A 93 -8.53 35.99 1.41
N VAL A 94 -7.97 35.00 0.72
CA VAL A 94 -8.72 34.09 -0.15
C VAL A 94 -8.97 32.77 0.58
N VAL A 95 -10.20 32.25 0.48
CA VAL A 95 -10.53 30.89 0.94
C VAL A 95 -9.90 29.92 -0.03
N LEU A 96 -9.15 28.94 0.47
CA LEU A 96 -8.41 27.98 -0.36
C LEU A 96 -9.31 26.90 -0.97
N ILE A 97 -10.24 27.32 -1.80
CA ILE A 97 -10.90 26.47 -2.78
C ILE A 97 -10.70 27.16 -4.13
N ALA A 98 -10.09 26.44 -5.06
CA ALA A 98 -9.98 26.86 -6.44
C ALA A 98 -10.09 25.62 -7.31
N GLY A 99 -10.94 25.67 -8.33
CA GLY A 99 -11.13 24.51 -9.18
C GLY A 99 -11.82 24.83 -10.49
N ASP A 100 -11.53 24.01 -11.48
CA ASP A 100 -12.24 23.95 -12.74
C ASP A 100 -12.98 22.61 -12.85
N LYS A 101 -13.49 22.30 -14.04
CA LYS A 101 -14.23 21.07 -14.33
C LYS A 101 -13.40 19.79 -14.11
N HIS A 102 -12.08 19.87 -14.25
CA HIS A 102 -11.16 18.72 -14.23
C HIS A 102 -10.05 18.84 -13.18
N SER A 103 -9.97 19.96 -12.46
CA SER A 103 -8.99 20.22 -11.43
C SER A 103 -9.64 20.83 -10.20
N LEU A 104 -9.18 20.40 -9.04
CA LEU A 104 -9.68 20.87 -7.76
C LEU A 104 -8.50 21.01 -6.81
N THR A 105 -8.37 22.19 -6.24
CA THR A 105 -7.41 22.49 -5.19
C THR A 105 -8.19 22.95 -3.98
N LEU A 106 -8.00 22.27 -2.85
CA LEU A 106 -8.69 22.57 -1.60
C LEU A 106 -7.75 22.47 -0.41
N ALA A 107 -7.99 23.25 0.63
CA ALA A 107 -7.39 23.05 1.95
C ALA A 107 -8.23 22.08 2.79
N THR A 108 -7.59 21.11 3.42
CA THR A 108 -8.24 20.09 4.25
C THR A 108 -7.37 19.71 5.43
N ASP A 109 -8.01 19.36 6.55
CA ASP A 109 -7.29 18.82 7.72
C ASP A 109 -6.98 17.32 7.56
N HIS A 110 -7.48 16.69 6.49
CA HIS A 110 -7.28 15.27 6.20
C HIS A 110 -6.05 15.04 5.31
N SER A 111 -4.96 14.53 5.90
CA SER A 111 -3.77 14.09 5.16
C SER A 111 -3.64 12.58 5.13
N VAL A 112 -3.29 12.03 3.96
CA VAL A 112 -3.14 10.58 3.74
C VAL A 112 -1.71 10.10 3.91
N THR A 113 -0.73 10.96 3.65
CA THR A 113 0.69 10.64 3.84
C THR A 113 1.19 10.81 5.28
N ALA A 114 0.34 11.26 6.21
CA ALA A 114 0.72 11.60 7.57
C ALA A 114 1.92 12.59 7.67
N LEU A 115 2.28 13.25 6.55
CA LEU A 115 3.38 14.21 6.47
C LEU A 115 3.18 15.38 7.44
N SER A 116 1.93 15.68 7.76
CA SER A 116 1.52 16.92 8.40
C SER A 116 1.36 16.82 9.92
N ARG A 117 1.31 15.64 10.54
CA ARG A 117 1.13 15.47 12.01
C ARG A 117 0.01 16.35 12.64
N GLY A 118 -1.09 16.58 11.91
CA GLY A 118 -2.19 17.46 12.35
C GLY A 118 -2.12 18.91 11.83
N VAL A 119 -1.15 19.25 10.99
CA VAL A 119 -1.13 20.48 10.20
C VAL A 119 -2.07 20.32 9.00
N PRO A 120 -2.90 21.32 8.67
CA PRO A 120 -3.74 21.26 7.47
C PRO A 120 -2.90 21.05 6.20
N VAL A 121 -3.49 20.50 5.14
CA VAL A 121 -2.84 20.25 3.86
C VAL A 121 -3.62 20.88 2.72
N ILE A 122 -2.91 21.25 1.66
CA ILE A 122 -3.51 21.58 0.37
C ILE A 122 -3.50 20.31 -0.46
N ALA A 123 -4.68 19.81 -0.78
CA ALA A 123 -4.89 18.70 -1.70
C ALA A 123 -5.21 19.23 -3.09
N ARG A 124 -4.58 18.66 -4.12
CA ARG A 124 -4.87 18.97 -5.52
C ARG A 124 -5.13 17.71 -6.33
N TYR A 125 -6.22 17.78 -7.06
CA TYR A 125 -6.69 16.80 -8.03
C TYR A 125 -6.58 17.40 -9.41
N VAL A 126 -5.99 16.67 -10.37
CA VAL A 126 -5.91 17.08 -11.77
C VAL A 126 -6.22 15.88 -12.65
N PHE A 127 -7.31 15.96 -13.40
CA PHE A 127 -7.68 14.95 -14.36
C PHE A 127 -7.12 15.27 -15.74
N SER A 128 -6.46 14.30 -16.36
CA SER A 128 -5.97 14.38 -17.74
C SER A 128 -6.84 13.50 -18.64
N PRO A 129 -7.77 14.06 -19.44
CA PRO A 129 -8.63 13.29 -20.33
C PRO A 129 -7.86 12.47 -21.38
N LYS A 130 -6.69 12.99 -21.79
CA LYS A 130 -5.81 12.31 -22.77
C LYS A 130 -5.22 11.03 -22.20
N GLU A 131 -4.86 11.04 -20.93
CA GLU A 131 -4.19 9.92 -20.27
C GLU A 131 -5.16 9.03 -19.48
N ARG A 132 -6.42 9.47 -19.32
CA ARG A 132 -7.45 8.80 -18.49
C ARG A 132 -6.95 8.53 -17.08
N LYS A 133 -6.29 9.55 -16.51
CA LYS A 133 -5.66 9.50 -15.20
C LYS A 133 -6.03 10.71 -14.38
N LEU A 134 -6.38 10.46 -13.13
CA LEU A 134 -6.51 11.46 -12.08
C LEU A 134 -5.23 11.49 -11.27
N TYR A 135 -4.58 12.64 -11.28
CA TYR A 135 -3.39 12.91 -10.50
C TYR A 135 -3.77 13.54 -9.18
N TYR A 136 -3.28 12.95 -8.09
CA TYR A 136 -3.43 13.47 -6.73
C TYR A 136 -2.09 13.96 -6.21
N ALA A 137 -2.05 15.16 -5.65
CA ALA A 137 -0.91 15.67 -4.90
C ALA A 137 -1.39 16.31 -3.61
N GLU A 138 -0.57 16.22 -2.56
CA GLU A 138 -0.80 16.94 -1.32
C GLU A 138 0.48 17.63 -0.85
N LEU A 139 0.30 18.75 -0.16
CA LEU A 139 1.39 19.53 0.42
C LEU A 139 0.93 20.12 1.76
N PRO A 140 1.76 20.11 2.81
CA PRO A 140 1.40 20.75 4.07
C PRO A 140 1.15 22.24 3.87
N LEU A 141 0.10 22.72 4.50
CA LEU A 141 -0.26 24.12 4.48
C LEU A 141 0.62 24.89 5.46
N ASP A 142 1.40 25.82 4.94
CA ASP A 142 2.11 26.80 5.76
C ASP A 142 1.31 28.11 5.80
N PRO A 143 0.72 28.49 6.94
CA PRO A 143 -0.04 29.73 7.08
C PRO A 143 0.77 31.00 6.83
N TYR A 144 2.11 30.92 6.93
CA TYR A 144 3.02 32.05 6.84
C TYR A 144 3.62 32.23 5.44
N HIS A 145 3.51 31.22 4.57
CA HIS A 145 4.05 31.25 3.21
C HIS A 145 2.98 30.91 2.17
N ALA A 146 2.18 31.91 1.80
CA ALA A 146 1.12 31.77 0.80
C ALA A 146 1.60 31.44 -0.62
N THR A 147 2.89 31.58 -0.90
CA THR A 147 3.52 31.24 -2.19
C THR A 147 3.34 29.76 -2.54
N VAL A 148 3.27 28.90 -1.53
CA VAL A 148 3.12 27.46 -1.65
C VAL A 148 1.84 27.08 -2.41
N PHE A 149 0.73 27.80 -2.20
CA PHE A 149 -0.53 27.55 -2.90
C PHE A 149 -0.44 27.92 -4.39
N GLN A 150 0.17 29.07 -4.71
CA GLN A 150 0.34 29.52 -6.09
C GLN A 150 1.28 28.61 -6.87
N GLU A 151 2.39 28.21 -6.25
CA GLU A 151 3.31 27.23 -6.84
C GLU A 151 2.59 25.90 -7.11
N LEU A 152 1.80 25.44 -6.14
CA LEU A 152 1.07 24.20 -6.28
C LEU A 152 0.00 24.24 -7.36
N GLN A 153 -0.64 25.39 -7.63
CA GLN A 153 -1.56 25.59 -8.77
C GLN A 153 -0.85 25.58 -10.14
N GLN A 154 0.39 26.06 -10.21
CA GLN A 154 1.16 26.11 -11.45
C GLN A 154 1.80 24.76 -11.82
N LEU A 155 1.90 23.82 -10.86
CA LEU A 155 2.49 22.51 -11.11
C LEU A 155 1.58 21.62 -11.96
N THR A 156 2.08 21.14 -13.09
CA THR A 156 1.37 20.15 -13.90
C THR A 156 1.89 18.73 -13.62
N PRO A 157 1.01 17.71 -13.66
CA PRO A 157 1.45 16.32 -13.60
C PRO A 157 2.43 16.01 -14.74
N GLY A 158 3.48 15.23 -14.44
CA GLY A 158 4.55 14.88 -15.38
C GLY A 158 5.92 15.50 -15.08
N ASN A 159 5.99 16.53 -14.22
CA ASN A 159 7.27 17.13 -13.83
C ASN A 159 7.84 16.45 -12.57
N ALA A 160 8.33 15.21 -12.73
CA ALA A 160 8.76 14.31 -11.64
C ALA A 160 9.86 14.86 -10.71
N LYS A 161 10.51 15.97 -11.08
CA LYS A 161 11.62 16.58 -10.32
C LYS A 161 11.18 17.61 -9.27
N LYS A 162 9.93 18.09 -9.31
CA LYS A 162 9.43 19.07 -8.34
C LYS A 162 8.47 18.40 -7.35
N LEU A 163 8.65 18.72 -6.06
CA LEU A 163 7.66 18.41 -5.04
C LEU A 163 6.45 19.36 -5.19
N PRO A 164 5.22 18.93 -4.84
CA PRO A 164 4.83 17.58 -4.41
C PRO A 164 4.75 16.56 -5.55
N ARG A 165 4.90 15.28 -5.21
CA ARG A 165 4.74 14.17 -6.17
C ARG A 165 3.26 13.95 -6.48
N PHE A 166 2.95 13.82 -7.77
CA PHE A 166 1.62 13.43 -8.22
C PHE A 166 1.50 11.91 -8.26
N PHE A 167 0.47 11.39 -7.60
CA PHE A 167 0.09 9.98 -7.60
C PHE A 167 -0.97 9.76 -8.67
N PRO A 168 -0.67 9.00 -9.74
CA PRO A 168 -1.63 8.70 -10.80
C PRO A 168 -2.63 7.64 -10.34
N ASN A 169 -3.90 7.84 -10.66
CA ASN A 169 -4.97 6.87 -10.51
C ASN A 169 -5.72 6.72 -11.83
N ASP A 170 -5.96 5.50 -12.28
CA ASP A 170 -6.67 5.27 -13.53
C ASP A 170 -8.17 5.56 -13.36
N LEU A 171 -8.70 6.45 -14.20
CA LEU A 171 -10.08 6.93 -14.16
C LEU A 171 -10.55 7.23 -15.59
N HIS A 172 -11.68 6.65 -15.98
CA HIS A 172 -12.22 6.84 -17.33
C HIS A 172 -12.78 8.25 -17.53
N GLU A 173 -13.46 8.77 -16.53
CA GLU A 173 -14.14 10.06 -16.57
C GLU A 173 -14.13 10.69 -15.18
N PHE A 174 -13.90 11.99 -15.12
CA PHE A 174 -13.97 12.79 -13.91
C PHE A 174 -14.38 14.21 -14.26
N ALA A 175 -15.44 14.69 -13.64
CA ALA A 175 -15.95 16.04 -13.80
C ALA A 175 -16.44 16.57 -12.45
N LEU A 176 -16.21 17.87 -12.24
CA LEU A 176 -16.64 18.59 -11.06
C LEU A 176 -17.61 19.69 -11.44
N ALA A 177 -18.56 19.93 -10.54
CA ALA A 177 -19.56 20.97 -10.66
C ALA A 177 -19.76 21.61 -9.28
N TYR A 178 -19.82 22.93 -9.24
CA TYR A 178 -19.83 23.72 -8.01
C TYR A 178 -21.18 24.44 -7.87
N SER A 179 -21.75 24.46 -6.67
CA SER A 179 -23.00 25.19 -6.38
C SER A 179 -22.75 26.24 -5.30
N GLY A 180 -22.98 27.52 -5.63
CA GLY A 180 -23.02 28.60 -4.65
C GLY A 180 -24.41 28.70 -4.03
N GLY A 181 -24.50 28.87 -2.71
CA GLY A 181 -25.77 28.77 -1.95
C GLY A 181 -26.93 29.72 -2.34
N GLU A 182 -26.72 30.63 -3.29
CA GLU A 182 -27.75 31.55 -3.81
C GLU A 182 -28.26 31.20 -5.22
N LYS A 183 -27.66 30.24 -5.93
CA LYS A 183 -28.07 29.87 -7.29
C LYS A 183 -28.26 28.36 -7.40
N ASP A 184 -29.47 27.93 -7.77
CA ASP A 184 -29.79 26.55 -8.19
C ASP A 184 -29.05 26.10 -9.47
N ALA A 185 -28.04 26.86 -9.91
CA ALA A 185 -27.26 26.59 -11.11
C ALA A 185 -25.85 26.15 -10.71
N PHE A 186 -25.45 24.99 -11.21
CA PHE A 186 -24.08 24.51 -11.10
C PHE A 186 -23.15 25.32 -12.02
N MET A 187 -21.97 25.65 -11.52
CA MET A 187 -20.89 26.29 -12.25
C MET A 187 -19.77 25.28 -12.49
N ASP A 188 -19.09 25.39 -13.63
CA ASP A 188 -17.95 24.54 -14.00
C ASP A 188 -16.63 25.00 -13.35
N SER A 189 -16.64 26.11 -12.61
CA SER A 189 -15.45 26.68 -11.96
C SER A 189 -15.79 27.40 -10.65
N TRP A 190 -14.85 27.40 -9.71
CA TRP A 190 -14.88 28.11 -8.43
C TRP A 190 -13.62 28.96 -8.23
#